data_AF-A0A6B2XT23-F1
#
_entry.id   AF-A0A6B2XT23-F1
#
_cell.length_a   1.000
_cell.length_b   1.000
_cell.length_c   1.000
_cell.angle_alpha   90.00
_cell.angle_beta   90.00
_cell.angle_gamma   90.00
#
_symmetry.space_group_name_H-M   'P 1'
#
loop_
_entity.id
_entity.type
_entity.pdbx_description
1 polymer ?
#
loop_
_entity_poly.entity_id
_entity_poly.type
_entity_poly.pdbx_seq_one_letter_code
_entity_poly.pdbx_strand_id
1 'polypeptide(L)'
;GAREGSRQDAAIGKTLVSSALIDRVAGGLGRRLVEVPVGFKWFVPGLLDGTVGFGGEESAGASFLRKDGRVWSTDKDGLLLALLASEIIATTGRTPSEHHRDLVERYGESWYARVDAPATLEEKATLGKLSPEQVTATELAGEPITAKLTNAP
;
A
#
# COMPACT_ATOMS: atom_id res chain seq x y z
N GLY A 1 1.95 -16.77 12.67
CA GLY A 1 1.56 -15.34 12.66
C GLY A 1 0.53 -15.11 13.74
N ALA A 2 0.46 -13.90 14.31
CA ALA A 2 -0.33 -13.59 15.52
C ALA A 2 -1.86 -13.62 15.38
N ARG A 3 -2.40 -13.99 14.21
CA ARG A 3 -3.84 -14.05 13.94
C ARG A 3 -4.23 -15.41 13.37
N GLU A 4 -4.44 -16.36 14.28
CA GLU A 4 -5.03 -17.66 14.00
C GLU A 4 -6.40 -17.47 13.32
N GLY A 5 -6.63 -18.14 12.19
CA GLY A 5 -7.88 -18.02 11.40
C GLY A 5 -7.83 -17.08 10.21
N SER A 6 -6.75 -16.31 10.03
CA SER A 6 -6.59 -15.47 8.83
C SER A 6 -6.47 -16.32 7.55
N ARG A 7 -7.20 -15.90 6.51
CA ARG A 7 -7.13 -16.50 5.17
C ARG A 7 -5.69 -16.44 4.63
N GLN A 8 -5.15 -17.58 4.24
CA GLN A 8 -3.78 -17.68 3.73
C GLN A 8 -3.64 -17.09 2.31
N ASP A 9 -4.76 -16.99 1.61
CA ASP A 9 -4.91 -16.45 0.25
C ASP A 9 -5.35 -14.97 0.22
N ALA A 10 -5.66 -14.37 1.38
CA ALA A 10 -6.01 -12.96 1.46
C ALA A 10 -4.80 -12.07 1.06
N ALA A 11 -5.07 -11.13 0.16
CA ALA A 11 -4.09 -10.22 -0.40
C ALA A 11 -3.85 -8.98 0.49
N ILE A 12 -2.74 -8.29 0.23
CA ILE A 12 -2.42 -6.98 0.79
C ILE A 12 -2.74 -5.93 -0.28
N GLY A 13 -3.66 -5.02 0.01
CA GLY A 13 -4.02 -3.90 -0.85
C GLY A 13 -3.25 -2.63 -0.50
N LYS A 14 -2.66 -1.96 -1.50
CA LYS A 14 -2.05 -0.62 -1.37
C LYS A 14 -2.43 0.28 -2.55
N THR A 15 -2.42 1.60 -2.34
CA THR A 15 -2.44 2.56 -3.46
C THR A 15 -1.06 2.64 -4.13
N LEU A 16 -1.00 2.90 -5.44
CA LEU A 16 0.27 2.96 -6.19
C LEU A 16 1.29 3.98 -5.65
N VAL A 17 0.82 5.03 -4.99
CA VAL A 17 1.67 6.10 -4.42
C VAL A 17 2.13 5.80 -2.99
N SER A 18 1.70 4.66 -2.42
CA SER A 18 2.19 4.19 -1.11
C SER A 18 3.61 3.65 -1.22
N SER A 19 4.34 3.65 -0.10
CA SER A 19 5.75 3.23 -0.04
C SER A 19 5.98 1.84 -0.65
N ALA A 20 7.01 1.71 -1.48
CA ALA A 20 7.49 0.45 -2.04
C ALA A 20 8.01 -0.54 -0.96
N LEU A 21 8.21 -0.09 0.29
CA LEU A 21 8.49 -0.98 1.41
C LEU A 21 7.36 -2.02 1.59
N ILE A 22 6.10 -1.64 1.33
CA ILE A 22 4.96 -2.55 1.40
C ILE A 22 5.13 -3.72 0.42
N ASP A 23 5.68 -3.47 -0.76
CA ASP A 23 5.87 -4.47 -1.82
C ASP A 23 6.89 -5.51 -1.40
N ARG A 24 8.02 -5.03 -0.86
CA ARG A 24 9.11 -5.87 -0.38
C ARG A 24 8.67 -6.69 0.82
N VAL A 25 7.87 -6.12 1.72
CA VAL A 25 7.29 -6.83 2.86
C VAL A 25 6.27 -7.87 2.39
N ALA A 26 5.36 -7.53 1.48
CA ALA A 26 4.40 -8.48 0.92
C ALA A 26 5.09 -9.65 0.22
N GLY A 27 6.10 -9.37 -0.61
CA GLY A 27 6.93 -10.38 -1.27
C GLY A 27 7.69 -11.26 -0.27
N GLY A 28 8.30 -10.66 0.76
CA GLY A 28 9.00 -11.39 1.81
C GLY A 28 8.09 -12.26 2.69
N LEU A 29 6.79 -11.93 2.75
CA LEU A 29 5.76 -12.75 3.40
C LEU A 29 5.13 -13.79 2.44
N GLY A 30 5.50 -13.79 1.15
CA GLY A 30 4.87 -14.63 0.13
C GLY A 30 3.40 -14.30 -0.10
N ARG A 31 2.98 -13.07 0.15
CA ARG A 31 1.59 -12.62 0.02
C ARG A 31 1.37 -11.89 -1.29
N ARG A 32 0.20 -12.13 -1.90
CA ARG A 32 -0.24 -11.40 -3.09
C ARG A 32 -0.44 -9.93 -2.74
N LEU A 33 0.21 -9.05 -3.48
CA LEU A 33 -0.02 -7.61 -3.44
C LEU A 33 -1.06 -7.24 -4.50
N VAL A 34 -2.02 -6.40 -4.13
CA VAL A 34 -3.00 -5.79 -5.04
C VAL A 34 -2.76 -4.29 -5.01
N GLU A 35 -2.13 -3.78 -6.07
CA GLU A 35 -1.88 -2.36 -6.24
C GLU A 35 -3.03 -1.71 -7.01
N VAL A 36 -3.52 -0.57 -6.53
CA VAL A 36 -4.71 0.10 -7.10
C VAL A 36 -4.46 1.61 -7.26
N PRO A 37 -5.28 2.32 -8.05
CA PRO A 37 -5.24 3.78 -8.10
C PRO A 37 -5.53 4.41 -6.73
N VAL A 38 -5.25 5.70 -6.58
CA VAL A 38 -5.61 6.45 -5.37
C VAL A 38 -7.13 6.36 -5.12
N GLY A 39 -7.51 6.14 -3.86
CA GLY A 39 -8.88 6.07 -3.38
C GLY A 39 -9.23 4.74 -2.71
N PHE A 40 -9.62 4.79 -1.44
CA PHE A 40 -10.00 3.60 -0.65
C PHE A 40 -11.11 2.72 -1.26
N LYS A 41 -11.95 3.29 -2.14
CA LYS A 41 -13.05 2.58 -2.83
C LYS A 41 -12.61 1.28 -3.51
N TRP A 42 -11.35 1.21 -3.95
CA TRP A 42 -10.81 0.04 -4.63
C TRP A 42 -10.64 -1.18 -3.72
N PHE A 43 -10.53 -1.00 -2.41
CA PHE A 43 -10.42 -2.10 -1.46
C PHE A 43 -11.78 -2.62 -0.98
N VAL A 44 -12.87 -1.86 -1.18
CA VAL A 44 -14.21 -2.18 -0.66
C VAL A 44 -14.68 -3.59 -1.06
N PRO A 45 -14.63 -3.99 -2.35
CA PRO A 45 -15.10 -5.33 -2.73
C PRO A 45 -14.27 -6.44 -2.08
N GLY A 46 -12.94 -6.28 -2.06
CA GLY A 46 -12.04 -7.27 -1.49
C GLY A 46 -12.11 -7.39 0.04
N LEU A 47 -12.41 -6.29 0.73
CA LEU A 47 -12.68 -6.29 2.18
C LEU A 47 -14.02 -6.98 2.47
N LEU A 48 -15.04 -6.75 1.64
CA LEU A 48 -16.37 -7.36 1.79
C LEU A 48 -16.33 -8.89 1.62
N ASP A 49 -15.65 -9.38 0.58
CA ASP A 49 -15.57 -10.82 0.27
C ASP A 49 -14.41 -11.55 0.98
N GLY A 50 -13.55 -10.80 1.67
CA GLY A 50 -12.41 -11.30 2.43
C GLY A 50 -11.20 -11.71 1.58
N THR A 51 -11.16 -11.35 0.30
CA THR A 51 -9.99 -11.59 -0.58
C THR A 51 -8.87 -10.57 -0.37
N VAL A 52 -9.15 -9.43 0.27
CA VAL A 52 -8.16 -8.43 0.73
C VAL A 52 -8.17 -8.40 2.25
N GLY A 53 -7.05 -8.79 2.87
CA GLY A 53 -6.89 -8.87 4.32
C GLY A 53 -6.63 -7.52 4.98
N PHE A 54 -5.93 -6.64 4.27
CA PHE A 54 -5.56 -5.29 4.67
C PHE A 54 -5.59 -4.40 3.43
N GLY A 55 -6.26 -3.25 3.50
CA GLY A 55 -6.23 -2.23 2.46
C GLY A 55 -5.83 -0.89 3.08
N GLY A 56 -4.85 -0.20 2.49
CA GLY A 56 -4.34 1.06 3.03
C GLY A 56 -3.92 2.08 1.98
N GLU A 57 -3.96 3.34 2.39
CA GLU A 57 -3.46 4.51 1.65
C GLU A 57 -2.39 5.22 2.48
N GLU A 58 -1.44 5.85 1.82
CA GLU A 58 -0.35 6.63 2.41
C GLU A 58 -0.84 7.84 3.21
N SER A 59 -2.08 8.28 2.98
CA SER A 59 -2.78 9.34 3.72
C SER A 59 -3.21 8.93 5.14
N ALA A 60 -2.57 7.91 5.73
CA ALA A 60 -2.83 7.33 7.05
C ALA A 60 -4.23 6.72 7.22
N GLY A 61 -4.84 6.25 6.12
CA GLY A 61 -6.14 5.59 6.13
C GLY A 61 -6.06 4.12 5.76
N ALA A 62 -6.57 3.22 6.60
CA ALA A 62 -6.61 1.79 6.30
C ALA A 62 -7.77 1.07 7.03
N SER A 63 -8.06 -0.16 6.61
CA SER A 63 -8.92 -1.13 7.31
C SER A 63 -8.40 -2.54 7.09
N PHE A 64 -8.75 -3.47 7.97
CA PHE A 64 -8.37 -4.88 7.87
C PHE A 64 -9.47 -5.81 8.37
N LEU A 65 -9.40 -7.08 7.96
CA LEU A 65 -10.40 -8.10 8.32
C LEU A 65 -10.34 -8.47 9.80
N ARG A 66 -11.48 -8.90 10.33
CA ARG A 66 -11.58 -9.53 11.65
C ARG A 66 -10.72 -10.80 11.71
N LYS A 67 -10.48 -11.31 12.91
CA LYS A 67 -9.70 -12.55 13.13
C LYS A 67 -10.29 -13.77 12.40
N ASP A 68 -11.60 -13.80 12.21
CA ASP A 68 -12.32 -14.85 11.48
C ASP A 68 -12.40 -14.62 9.96
N GLY A 69 -11.70 -13.62 9.43
CA GLY A 69 -11.65 -13.29 8.01
C GLY A 69 -12.88 -12.54 7.47
N ARG A 70 -13.85 -12.16 8.32
CA ARG A 70 -15.00 -11.34 7.90
C ARG A 70 -14.66 -9.85 7.95
N VAL A 71 -15.39 -9.06 7.18
CA VAL A 71 -15.23 -7.61 7.14
C VAL A 71 -15.51 -6.96 8.52
N TRP A 72 -14.63 -6.05 8.95
CA TRP A 72 -14.90 -5.16 10.09
C TRP A 72 -15.59 -3.88 9.62
N SER A 73 -14.86 -3.11 8.82
CA SER A 73 -15.31 -1.87 8.18
C SER A 73 -14.85 -1.89 6.72
N THR A 74 -15.73 -1.48 5.82
CA THR A 74 -15.42 -1.22 4.40
C THR A 74 -14.94 0.20 4.15
N ASP A 75 -14.95 1.05 5.16
CA ASP A 75 -14.31 2.37 5.13
C ASP A 75 -13.06 2.37 6.02
N LYS A 76 -12.24 3.41 5.91
CA LYS A 76 -11.07 3.63 6.76
C LYS A 76 -11.51 3.70 8.22
N ASP A 77 -10.79 3.02 9.10
CA ASP A 77 -11.07 3.01 10.52
C ASP A 77 -9.81 3.34 11.33
N GLY A 78 -9.71 4.59 11.78
CA GLY A 78 -8.57 5.05 12.57
C GLY A 78 -8.51 4.45 13.99
N LEU A 79 -9.66 4.11 14.59
CA LEU A 79 -9.70 3.47 15.90
C LEU A 79 -9.16 2.04 15.81
N LEU A 80 -9.53 1.32 14.74
CA LEU A 80 -9.01 -0.01 14.45
C LEU A 80 -7.48 -0.02 14.35
N LEU A 81 -6.89 0.99 13.67
CA LEU A 81 -5.43 1.09 13.52
C LEU A 81 -4.73 1.49 14.83
N ALA A 82 -5.33 2.38 15.63
CA ALA A 82 -4.79 2.75 16.94
C ALA A 82 -4.79 1.55 17.91
N LEU A 83 -5.86 0.75 17.89
CA LEU A 83 -5.95 -0.49 18.67
C LEU A 83 -4.97 -1.55 18.16
N LEU A 84 -4.74 -1.67 16.85
CA LEU A 84 -3.71 -2.54 16.29
C LEU A 84 -2.31 -2.14 16.78
N ALA A 85 -1.98 -0.85 16.81
CA ALA A 85 -0.70 -0.38 17.35
C ALA A 85 -0.53 -0.78 18.83
N SER A 86 -1.61 -0.69 19.61
CA SER A 86 -1.65 -1.14 21.01
C SER A 86 -1.49 -2.66 21.13
N GLU A 87 -2.15 -3.44 20.26
CA GLU A 87 -2.02 -4.90 20.17
C GLU A 87 -0.57 -5.32 19.84
N ILE A 88 0.09 -4.64 18.89
CA ILE A 88 1.50 -4.89 18.54
C ILE A 88 2.39 -4.71 19.77
N ILE A 89 2.24 -3.61 20.51
CA ILE A 89 3.02 -3.37 21.74
C ILE A 89 2.74 -4.45 22.78
N ALA A 90 1.47 -4.73 23.05
CA ALA A 90 1.06 -5.68 24.08
C ALA A 90 1.55 -7.12 23.79
N THR A 91 1.61 -7.52 22.53
CA THR A 91 1.94 -8.90 22.13
C THR A 91 3.42 -9.11 21.81
N THR A 92 4.14 -8.06 21.44
CA THR A 92 5.56 -8.15 21.04
C THR A 92 6.52 -7.47 22.01
N GLY A 93 6.00 -6.66 22.94
CA GLY A 93 6.80 -5.81 23.83
C GLY A 93 7.51 -4.65 23.13
N ARG A 94 7.23 -4.42 21.83
CA ARG A 94 7.94 -3.45 20.98
C ARG A 94 6.98 -2.51 20.27
N THR A 95 7.39 -1.27 20.05
CA THR A 95 6.54 -0.27 19.38
C THR A 95 6.49 -0.50 17.86
N PRO A 96 5.43 -0.04 17.17
CA PRO A 96 5.36 -0.11 15.71
C PRO A 96 6.57 0.52 15.01
N SER A 97 7.13 1.60 15.57
CA SER A 97 8.34 2.24 15.03
C SER A 97 9.58 1.36 15.13
N GLU A 98 9.66 0.46 16.11
CA GLU A 98 10.78 -0.49 16.22
C GLU A 98 10.65 -1.60 15.20
N HIS A 99 9.45 -2.14 15.02
CA HIS A 99 9.16 -3.10 13.95
C HIS A 99 9.44 -2.48 12.57
N HIS A 100 9.07 -1.22 12.37
CA HIS A 100 9.38 -0.51 11.13
C HIS A 100 10.90 -0.45 10.86
N ARG A 101 11.73 -0.17 11.88
CA ARG A 101 13.19 -0.17 11.72
C ARG A 101 13.71 -1.55 11.29
N ASP A 102 13.22 -2.63 11.88
CA ASP A 102 13.62 -3.99 11.48
C ASP A 102 13.21 -4.29 10.02
N LEU A 103 12.05 -3.80 9.58
CA LEU A 103 11.60 -3.95 8.20
C LEU A 103 12.49 -3.15 7.24
N VAL A 104 12.89 -1.94 7.62
CA VAL A 104 13.83 -1.10 6.86
C VAL A 104 15.21 -1.78 6.78
N GLU A 105 15.72 -2.33 7.88
CA GLU A 105 16.98 -3.06 7.90
C GLU A 105 16.93 -4.29 6.98
N ARG A 106 15.83 -5.03 7.02
CA ARG A 106 15.66 -6.26 6.24
C ARG A 106 15.40 -6.03 4.76
N TYR A 107 14.58 -5.04 4.42
CA TYR A 107 14.06 -4.83 3.06
C TYR A 107 14.60 -3.57 2.39
N GLY A 108 15.50 -2.85 3.05
CA GLY A 108 16.08 -1.61 2.57
C GLY A 108 15.19 -0.40 2.83
N GLU A 109 15.84 0.72 3.06
CA GLU A 109 15.20 2.01 3.28
C GLU A 109 14.59 2.58 1.99
N SER A 110 13.58 3.42 2.13
CA SER A 110 12.95 4.17 1.04
C SER A 110 12.82 5.64 1.41
N TRP A 111 13.22 6.52 0.51
CA TRP A 111 13.08 7.96 0.67
C TRP A 111 11.88 8.44 -0.14
N TYR A 112 10.97 9.16 0.51
CA TYR A 112 9.73 9.64 -0.12
C TYR A 112 9.67 11.16 -0.10
N ALA A 113 9.30 11.76 -1.22
CA ALA A 113 9.03 13.18 -1.34
C ALA A 113 7.81 13.41 -2.22
N ARG A 114 7.05 14.45 -1.91
CA ARG A 114 5.97 14.96 -2.75
C ARG A 114 6.34 16.36 -3.23
N VAL A 115 6.26 16.57 -4.54
CA VAL A 115 6.53 17.87 -5.18
C VAL A 115 5.32 18.19 -6.05
N ASP A 116 4.81 19.40 -5.90
CA ASP A 116 3.78 19.95 -6.78
C ASP A 116 4.44 21.02 -7.67
N ALA A 117 4.11 21.03 -8.96
CA ALA A 117 4.54 22.05 -9.91
C ALA A 117 3.32 22.70 -10.57
N PRO A 118 3.34 24.03 -10.82
CA PRO A 118 2.23 24.70 -11.50
C PRO A 118 2.06 24.16 -12.92
N ALA A 119 0.80 24.00 -13.35
CA ALA A 119 0.44 23.56 -14.69
C ALA A 119 -0.82 24.27 -15.17
N THR A 120 -0.87 24.59 -16.46
CA THR A 120 -2.05 25.08 -17.17
C THR A 120 -3.12 23.99 -17.28
N LEU A 121 -4.35 24.38 -17.63
CA LEU A 121 -5.45 23.42 -17.86
C LEU A 121 -5.14 22.46 -19.01
N GLU A 122 -4.45 22.94 -20.05
CA GLU A 122 -4.05 22.14 -21.19
C GLU A 122 -2.98 21.10 -20.83
N GLU A 123 -1.96 21.50 -20.07
CA GLU A 123 -0.93 20.58 -19.56
C GLU A 123 -1.55 19.50 -18.64
N LYS A 124 -2.46 19.90 -17.73
CA LYS A 124 -3.18 18.96 -16.86
C LYS A 124 -4.03 17.96 -17.67
N ALA A 125 -4.73 18.43 -18.70
CA ALA A 125 -5.52 17.57 -19.57
C ALA A 125 -4.65 16.60 -20.37
N THR A 126 -3.46 17.03 -20.79
CA THR A 126 -2.46 16.21 -21.49
C THR A 126 -1.92 15.13 -20.55
N LEU A 127 -1.53 15.49 -19.33
CA LEU A 127 -1.06 14.55 -18.30
C LEU A 127 -2.08 13.45 -18.02
N GLY A 128 -3.38 13.81 -17.95
CA GLY A 128 -4.47 12.85 -17.73
C GLY A 128 -4.72 11.87 -18.88
N LYS A 129 -4.08 12.07 -20.05
CA LYS A 129 -4.20 11.23 -21.25
C LYS A 129 -2.85 10.63 -21.69
N LEU A 130 -1.82 10.72 -20.85
CA LEU A 130 -0.49 10.23 -21.17
C LEU A 130 -0.53 8.71 -21.44
N SER A 131 0.25 8.26 -22.41
CA SER A 131 0.51 6.85 -22.71
C SER A 131 1.98 6.50 -22.38
N PRO A 132 2.28 5.24 -22.02
CA PRO A 132 3.65 4.82 -21.68
C PRO A 132 4.68 5.15 -22.77
N GLU A 133 4.29 5.07 -24.04
CA GLU A 133 5.15 5.29 -25.21
C GLU A 133 5.59 6.76 -25.34
N GLN A 134 4.80 7.70 -24.80
CA GLN A 134 5.14 9.12 -24.80
C GLN A 134 6.26 9.47 -23.80
N VAL A 135 6.55 8.58 -22.84
CA VAL A 135 7.70 8.72 -21.93
C VAL A 135 8.92 8.13 -22.62
N THR A 136 9.70 8.95 -23.32
CA THR A 136 10.86 8.49 -24.11
C THR A 136 12.11 8.20 -23.27
N ALA A 137 12.17 8.68 -22.02
CA ALA A 137 13.26 8.39 -21.11
C ALA A 137 13.45 6.88 -20.92
N THR A 138 14.70 6.43 -20.83
CA THR A 138 15.08 5.03 -20.60
C THR A 138 15.70 4.81 -19.22
N GLU A 139 16.09 5.89 -18.54
CA GLU A 139 16.73 5.88 -17.23
C GLU A 139 16.06 6.91 -16.31
N LEU A 140 16.10 6.63 -15.00
CA LEU A 140 15.65 7.52 -13.94
C LEU A 140 16.71 7.51 -12.83
N ALA A 141 17.26 8.68 -12.50
CA ALA A 141 18.32 8.84 -11.50
C ALA A 141 19.55 7.92 -11.70
N GLY A 142 19.88 7.59 -12.95
CA GLY A 142 21.02 6.75 -13.32
C GLY A 142 20.73 5.24 -13.34
N GLU A 143 19.48 4.82 -13.09
CA GLU A 143 19.05 3.42 -13.20
C GLU A 143 18.09 3.20 -14.38
N PRO A 144 18.09 2.02 -15.03
CA PRO A 144 17.14 1.70 -16.09
C PRO A 144 15.68 1.72 -15.61
N ILE A 145 14.79 2.33 -16.40
CA ILE A 145 13.35 2.31 -16.14
C ILE A 145 12.82 0.89 -16.38
N THR A 146 12.25 0.28 -15.33
CA THR A 146 11.72 -1.08 -15.38
C THR A 146 10.24 -1.16 -15.81
N ALA A 147 9.47 -0.09 -15.62
CA ALA A 147 8.08 -0.01 -16.02
C ALA A 147 7.66 1.45 -16.29
N LYS A 148 6.72 1.64 -17.24
CA LYS A 148 6.04 2.90 -17.54
C LYS A 148 4.54 2.63 -17.50
N LEU A 149 3.86 3.14 -16.47
CA LEU A 149 2.47 2.79 -16.19
C LEU A 149 1.59 4.03 -16.25
N THR A 150 0.45 3.91 -16.95
CA THR A 150 -0.62 4.93 -17.00
C THR A 150 -1.94 4.39 -16.46
N ASN A 151 -1.94 3.12 -16.04
CA ASN A 151 -3.01 2.43 -15.33
C ASN A 151 -2.38 1.62 -14.19
N ALA A 152 -3.15 1.32 -13.14
CA ALA A 152 -2.68 0.41 -12.09
C ALA A 152 -2.44 -1.01 -12.67
N PRO A 153 -1.39 -1.72 -12.19
CA PRO A 153 -1.00 -3.03 -12.72
C PRO A 153 -1.95 -4.17 -12.34
#